data_AF-A0A7X2TRC2-F1
#
_entry.id   AF-A0A7X2TRC2-F1
#
_cell.length_a   1.000
_cell.length_b   1.000
_cell.length_c   1.000
_cell.angle_alpha   90.00
_cell.angle_beta   90.00
_cell.angle_gamma   90.00
#
_symmetry.space_group_name_H-M   'P 1'
#
loop_
_entity.id
_entity.type
_entity.pdbx_description
1 polymer ?
#
loop_
_entity_poly.entity_id
_entity_poly.type
_entity_poly.pdbx_seq_one_letter_code
_entity_poly.pdbx_strand_id
1 'polypeptide(L)'
;MIEALDLSRPVSLYIHIPFCQTKCGYCAFYSTVDHSAKEQFLATLNKHISVLNEEIKKPYKSIFIGGGNPGIIGFDELLKIAENACKYGKPEEFSIEINPEHVSNEIEKLIPYVNRISVGIQSFDDNALKTIGRNARRRDNINALNILSSLKDKYKLQINGDLICCIPGHSKEKTLEDIETLSSFNVDHISLYSLTFEEGTKLTQSVKPLDEGEEREILIAAWDKLDELGYEQYEISNFAQKGCRCIHNQVYWNLGQYIGLGPSAESSVGYKKVISLREKDSVEEYIKTPSFDAYKLSKEELEEEYLLTHLRLKDGINKEDYFDRFSQSFDDVYNSFIENLEEGLYTNDEKCFKLTREGFLVENQVILTLAMAI
;
A
#
# COMPACT_ATOMS: atom_id res chain seq x y z
N MET A 1 -13.77 -8.58 -19.11
CA MET A 1 -12.96 -7.58 -18.37
C MET A 1 -13.20 -6.18 -18.92
N ILE A 2 -13.00 -5.95 -20.22
CA ILE A 2 -13.11 -4.61 -20.86
C ILE A 2 -14.41 -3.85 -20.61
N GLU A 3 -15.58 -4.51 -20.56
CA GLU A 3 -16.87 -3.78 -20.44
C GLU A 3 -16.95 -2.85 -19.22
N ALA A 4 -16.19 -3.17 -18.16
CA ALA A 4 -16.11 -2.39 -16.93
C ALA A 4 -14.97 -1.35 -16.94
N LEU A 5 -13.98 -1.50 -17.83
CA LEU A 5 -12.81 -0.62 -17.91
C LEU A 5 -13.14 0.65 -18.71
N ASP A 6 -13.03 1.80 -18.07
CA ASP A 6 -13.06 3.09 -18.74
C ASP A 6 -11.67 3.43 -19.28
N LEU A 7 -11.39 3.03 -20.53
CA LEU A 7 -10.10 3.27 -21.19
C LEU A 7 -9.87 4.75 -21.58
N SER A 8 -10.82 5.65 -21.31
CA SER A 8 -10.59 7.10 -21.39
C SER A 8 -9.80 7.61 -20.17
N ARG A 9 -9.76 6.83 -19.10
CA ARG A 9 -9.03 7.12 -17.86
C ARG A 9 -7.76 6.26 -17.75
N PRO A 10 -6.77 6.72 -16.99
CA PRO A 10 -5.58 5.91 -16.73
C PRO A 10 -5.92 4.63 -15.95
N VAL A 11 -5.16 3.56 -16.21
CA VAL A 11 -5.29 2.25 -15.55
C VAL A 11 -3.96 1.89 -14.91
N SER A 12 -3.97 1.46 -13.66
CA SER A 12 -2.80 0.92 -12.96
C SER A 12 -2.82 -0.60 -12.86
N LEU A 13 -1.67 -1.20 -12.60
CA LEU A 13 -1.51 -2.65 -12.50
C LEU A 13 -0.86 -3.03 -11.17
N TYR A 14 -1.54 -3.86 -10.39
CA TYR A 14 -0.98 -4.54 -9.23
C TYR A 14 -0.67 -5.98 -9.58
N ILE A 15 0.48 -6.48 -9.15
CA ILE A 15 0.91 -7.87 -9.35
C ILE A 15 1.24 -8.45 -7.99
N HIS A 16 0.48 -9.46 -7.59
CA HIS A 16 0.66 -10.17 -6.34
C HIS A 16 1.56 -11.39 -6.52
N ILE A 17 2.73 -11.37 -5.88
CA ILE A 17 3.66 -12.50 -5.80
C ILE A 17 3.52 -13.13 -4.41
N PRO A 18 2.88 -14.31 -4.28
CA PRO A 18 2.44 -14.83 -2.98
C PRO A 18 3.55 -15.55 -2.19
N PHE A 19 4.75 -15.68 -2.73
CA PHE A 19 5.78 -16.54 -2.15
C PHE A 19 6.57 -15.83 -1.05
N CYS A 20 6.80 -16.54 0.06
CA CYS A 20 7.56 -16.09 1.21
C CYS A 20 8.59 -17.15 1.63
N GLN A 21 9.70 -16.72 2.24
CA GLN A 21 10.63 -17.64 2.89
C GLN A 21 10.03 -18.17 4.21
N THR A 22 9.36 -17.27 4.92
CA THR A 22 8.67 -17.52 6.19
C THR A 22 7.47 -16.60 6.29
N LYS A 23 6.36 -17.05 6.89
CA LYS A 23 5.23 -16.17 7.20
C LYS A 23 5.51 -15.40 8.51
N CYS A 24 5.58 -14.08 8.42
CA CYS A 24 5.78 -13.20 9.59
C CYS A 24 4.59 -13.29 10.56
N GLY A 25 4.83 -12.98 11.84
CA GLY A 25 3.83 -13.16 12.90
C GLY A 25 2.60 -12.26 12.74
N TYR A 26 2.77 -11.06 12.19
CA TYR A 26 1.74 -10.03 11.97
C TYR A 26 1.08 -10.08 10.58
N CYS A 27 1.63 -10.85 9.64
CA CYS A 27 1.20 -10.75 8.24
C CYS A 27 -0.15 -11.44 8.02
N ALA A 28 -1.17 -10.64 7.68
CA ALA A 28 -2.51 -11.09 7.32
C ALA A 28 -2.69 -11.32 5.81
N PHE A 29 -1.80 -10.79 4.97
CA PHE A 29 -1.89 -10.95 3.52
C PHE A 29 -1.73 -12.40 3.07
N TYR A 30 -2.40 -12.75 1.97
CA TYR A 30 -2.22 -14.04 1.33
C TYR A 30 -0.75 -14.24 0.95
N SER A 31 -0.16 -15.31 1.49
CA SER A 31 1.20 -15.72 1.15
C SER A 31 1.42 -17.18 1.51
N THR A 32 2.34 -17.82 0.81
CA THR A 32 2.71 -19.22 0.97
C THR A 32 4.22 -19.40 1.11
N VAL A 33 4.61 -20.38 1.93
CA VAL A 33 6.00 -20.84 2.04
C VAL A 33 6.26 -22.08 1.20
N ASP A 34 5.23 -22.60 0.51
CA ASP A 34 5.38 -23.65 -0.49
C ASP A 34 5.73 -23.03 -1.85
N HIS A 35 6.86 -23.44 -2.40
CA HIS A 35 7.40 -22.98 -3.68
C HIS A 35 7.20 -24.00 -4.81
N SER A 36 6.54 -25.14 -4.53
CA SER A 36 6.40 -26.27 -5.46
C SER A 36 5.73 -25.86 -6.79
N ALA A 37 4.77 -24.93 -6.74
CA ALA A 37 4.02 -24.43 -7.89
C ALA A 37 4.62 -23.16 -8.52
N LYS A 38 5.79 -22.68 -8.07
CA LYS A 38 6.36 -21.38 -8.47
C LYS A 38 6.51 -21.21 -9.98
N GLU A 39 7.09 -22.19 -10.67
CA GLU A 39 7.33 -22.08 -12.11
C GLU A 39 6.02 -22.02 -12.91
N GLN A 40 5.05 -22.87 -12.55
CA GLN A 40 3.74 -22.90 -13.20
C GLN A 40 2.94 -21.62 -12.92
N PHE A 41 3.04 -21.08 -11.70
CA PHE A 41 2.47 -19.77 -11.35
C PHE A 41 3.05 -18.67 -12.23
N LEU A 42 4.38 -18.56 -12.33
CA LEU A 42 5.04 -17.50 -13.11
C LEU A 42 4.71 -17.56 -14.60
N ALA A 43 4.60 -18.76 -15.17
CA ALA A 43 4.14 -18.94 -16.54
C ALA A 43 2.68 -18.48 -16.73
N THR A 44 1.81 -18.81 -15.77
CA THR A 44 0.39 -18.40 -15.80
C THR A 44 0.24 -16.89 -15.66
N LEU A 45 0.95 -16.28 -14.70
CA LEU A 45 0.96 -14.84 -14.47
C LEU A 45 1.43 -14.08 -15.72
N ASN A 46 2.54 -14.51 -16.34
CA ASN A 46 3.05 -13.87 -17.56
C ASN A 46 2.05 -13.96 -18.73
N LYS A 47 1.35 -15.09 -18.87
CA LYS A 47 0.27 -15.21 -19.84
C LYS A 47 -0.88 -14.27 -19.51
N HIS A 48 -1.27 -14.14 -18.23
CA HIS A 48 -2.34 -13.26 -17.81
C HIS A 48 -2.01 -11.78 -18.09
N ILE A 49 -0.79 -11.34 -17.76
CA ILE A 49 -0.27 -10.01 -18.10
C ILE A 49 -0.32 -9.79 -19.62
N SER A 50 0.08 -10.78 -20.42
CA SER A 50 0.07 -10.67 -21.88
C SER A 50 -1.35 -10.49 -22.44
N VAL A 51 -2.33 -11.22 -21.90
CA VAL A 51 -3.74 -11.08 -22.28
C VAL A 51 -4.23 -9.68 -21.92
N LEU A 52 -3.98 -9.23 -20.69
CA LEU A 52 -4.41 -7.92 -20.23
C LEU A 52 -3.81 -6.78 -21.06
N ASN A 53 -2.52 -6.88 -21.40
CA ASN A 53 -1.84 -5.94 -22.27
C ASN A 53 -2.52 -5.83 -23.65
N GLU A 54 -2.97 -6.95 -24.22
CA GLU A 54 -3.70 -6.94 -25.50
C GLU A 54 -5.11 -6.35 -25.39
N GLU A 55 -5.71 -6.37 -24.21
CA GLU A 55 -6.99 -5.71 -23.95
C GLU A 55 -6.84 -4.18 -23.82
N ILE A 56 -5.79 -3.71 -23.14
CA ILE A 56 -5.58 -2.29 -22.83
C ILE A 56 -4.85 -1.54 -23.97
N LYS A 57 -3.80 -2.15 -24.55
CA LYS A 57 -2.94 -1.60 -25.63
C LYS A 57 -2.39 -0.19 -25.37
N LYS A 58 -2.13 0.14 -24.11
CA LYS A 58 -1.59 1.42 -23.64
C LYS A 58 -0.64 1.17 -22.45
N PRO A 59 0.30 2.07 -22.16
CA PRO A 59 1.07 1.99 -20.92
C PRO A 59 0.13 2.15 -19.70
N TYR A 60 0.45 1.45 -18.62
CA TYR A 60 -0.19 1.66 -17.33
C TYR A 60 0.23 3.01 -16.72
N LYS A 61 -0.63 3.61 -15.89
CA LYS A 61 -0.25 4.80 -15.11
C LYS A 61 0.82 4.48 -14.08
N SER A 62 0.56 3.45 -13.27
CA SER A 62 1.53 2.90 -12.33
C SER A 62 1.47 1.38 -12.31
N ILE A 63 2.60 0.74 -12.00
CA ILE A 63 2.72 -0.70 -11.78
C ILE A 63 3.28 -0.91 -10.37
N PHE A 64 2.72 -1.87 -9.63
CA PHE A 64 3.23 -2.25 -8.30
C PHE A 64 3.30 -3.76 -8.18
N ILE A 65 4.51 -4.30 -7.93
CA ILE A 65 4.72 -5.71 -7.63
C ILE A 65 4.88 -5.84 -6.11
N GLY A 66 3.95 -6.54 -5.46
CA GLY A 66 3.95 -6.75 -4.00
C GLY A 66 3.48 -8.14 -3.59
N GLY A 67 3.08 -8.29 -2.33
CA GLY A 67 2.42 -9.48 -1.80
C GLY A 67 3.23 -10.17 -0.71
N GLY A 68 3.69 -11.38 -0.96
CA GLY A 68 4.61 -12.08 -0.07
C GLY A 68 5.98 -11.39 -0.04
N ASN A 69 6.93 -11.89 -0.82
CA ASN A 69 8.22 -11.24 -1.02
C ASN A 69 8.64 -11.42 -2.48
N PRO A 70 8.40 -10.44 -3.37
CA PRO A 70 8.77 -10.53 -4.77
C PRO A 70 10.24 -10.91 -5.01
N GLY A 71 11.16 -10.50 -4.13
CA GLY A 71 12.59 -10.87 -4.24
C GLY A 71 12.86 -12.38 -4.28
N ILE A 72 11.94 -13.22 -3.76
CA ILE A 72 12.15 -14.68 -3.66
C ILE A 72 12.05 -15.42 -5.01
N ILE A 73 11.40 -14.81 -6.01
CA ILE A 73 11.29 -15.44 -7.33
C ILE A 73 12.56 -15.23 -8.17
N GLY A 74 13.45 -14.33 -7.74
CA GLY A 74 14.72 -14.01 -8.40
C GLY A 74 14.59 -12.87 -9.43
N PHE A 75 15.69 -12.12 -9.60
CA PHE A 75 15.71 -10.91 -10.44
C PHE A 75 15.49 -11.18 -11.93
N ASP A 76 15.87 -12.34 -12.44
CA ASP A 76 15.65 -12.69 -13.86
C ASP A 76 14.16 -12.93 -14.15
N GLU A 77 13.41 -13.52 -13.20
CA GLU A 77 11.95 -13.68 -13.34
C GLU A 77 11.21 -12.35 -13.17
N LEU A 78 11.65 -11.52 -12.22
CA LEU A 78 11.12 -10.16 -12.06
C LEU A 78 11.37 -9.30 -13.30
N LEU A 79 12.53 -9.45 -13.95
CA LEU A 79 12.84 -8.74 -15.20
C LEU A 79 11.87 -9.16 -16.31
N LYS A 80 11.60 -10.46 -16.49
CA LYS A 80 10.63 -10.94 -17.48
C LYS A 80 9.23 -10.38 -17.24
N ILE A 81 8.79 -10.35 -15.97
CA ILE A 81 7.50 -9.76 -15.58
C ILE A 81 7.47 -8.27 -15.92
N ALA A 82 8.52 -7.52 -15.57
CA ALA A 82 8.61 -6.08 -15.82
C ALA A 82 8.60 -5.75 -17.32
N GLU A 83 9.38 -6.49 -18.13
CA GLU A 83 9.42 -6.38 -19.58
C GLU A 83 8.04 -6.61 -20.21
N ASN A 84 7.36 -7.66 -19.76
CA ASN A 84 6.03 -7.99 -20.24
C ASN A 84 5.01 -6.92 -19.83
N ALA A 85 4.97 -6.52 -18.57
CA ALA A 85 4.06 -5.49 -18.08
C ALA A 85 4.29 -4.12 -18.76
N CYS A 86 5.52 -3.80 -19.16
CA CYS A 86 5.87 -2.58 -19.87
C CYS A 86 5.80 -2.68 -21.41
N LYS A 87 5.17 -3.72 -21.97
CA LYS A 87 5.11 -3.97 -23.43
C LYS A 87 4.67 -2.74 -24.25
N TYR A 88 3.71 -1.98 -23.74
CA TYR A 88 3.15 -0.81 -24.42
C TYR A 88 3.74 0.53 -23.95
N GLY A 89 4.79 0.50 -23.14
CA GLY A 89 5.47 1.67 -22.59
C GLY A 89 5.68 1.57 -21.08
N LYS A 90 6.61 2.36 -20.57
CA LYS A 90 6.88 2.44 -19.12
C LYS A 90 5.80 3.27 -18.42
N PRO A 91 5.42 2.90 -17.19
CA PRO A 91 4.51 3.71 -16.39
C PRO A 91 5.21 4.96 -15.84
N GLU A 92 4.42 5.87 -15.25
CA GLU A 92 4.95 7.00 -14.47
C GLU A 92 5.70 6.50 -13.22
N GLU A 93 5.15 5.47 -12.57
CA GLU A 93 5.74 4.79 -11.42
C GLU A 93 5.72 3.27 -11.63
N PHE A 94 6.85 2.61 -11.42
CA PHE A 94 6.94 1.17 -11.28
C PHE A 94 7.63 0.86 -9.95
N SER A 95 6.82 0.39 -9.01
CA SER A 95 7.19 0.03 -7.65
C SER A 95 7.38 -1.49 -7.50
N ILE A 96 8.35 -1.90 -6.68
CA ILE A 96 8.49 -3.28 -6.23
C ILE A 96 8.76 -3.36 -4.74
N GLU A 97 8.09 -4.26 -4.04
CA GLU A 97 8.41 -4.65 -2.68
C GLU A 97 9.53 -5.68 -2.63
N ILE A 98 10.40 -5.55 -1.64
CA ILE A 98 11.44 -6.53 -1.37
C ILE A 98 11.79 -6.59 0.11
N ASN A 99 12.02 -7.80 0.60
CA ASN A 99 12.57 -7.98 1.94
C ASN A 99 14.09 -7.69 1.95
N PRO A 100 14.62 -7.14 3.05
CA PRO A 100 16.01 -6.70 3.12
C PRO A 100 17.02 -7.84 2.89
N GLU A 101 16.71 -9.08 3.31
CA GLU A 101 17.57 -10.24 3.08
C GLU A 101 17.68 -10.68 1.61
N HIS A 102 16.81 -10.17 0.73
CA HIS A 102 16.81 -10.45 -0.70
C HIS A 102 17.34 -9.28 -1.54
N VAL A 103 17.69 -8.15 -0.91
CA VAL A 103 18.31 -7.03 -1.61
C VAL A 103 19.76 -7.38 -1.95
N SER A 104 20.10 -7.31 -3.23
CA SER A 104 21.46 -7.51 -3.75
C SER A 104 21.71 -6.55 -4.91
N ASN A 105 22.97 -6.46 -5.38
CA ASN A 105 23.32 -5.65 -6.54
C ASN A 105 22.58 -6.08 -7.83
N GLU A 106 22.04 -7.30 -7.89
CA GLU A 106 21.28 -7.77 -9.06
C GLU A 106 19.98 -7.00 -9.27
N ILE A 107 19.47 -6.28 -8.27
CA ILE A 107 18.30 -5.40 -8.42
C ILE A 107 18.53 -4.31 -9.48
N GLU A 108 19.79 -3.99 -9.78
CA GLU A 108 20.18 -3.10 -10.88
C GLU A 108 19.63 -3.56 -12.24
N LYS A 109 19.39 -4.86 -12.43
CA LYS A 109 18.74 -5.43 -13.64
C LYS A 109 17.34 -4.86 -13.87
N LEU A 110 16.62 -4.49 -12.81
CA LEU A 110 15.23 -4.03 -12.89
C LEU A 110 15.10 -2.52 -13.17
N ILE A 111 16.15 -1.74 -12.92
CA ILE A 111 16.18 -0.28 -13.03
C ILE A 111 15.77 0.28 -14.41
N PRO A 112 15.95 -0.43 -15.54
CA PRO A 112 15.36 0.02 -16.80
C PRO A 112 13.84 0.18 -16.76
N TYR A 113 13.14 -0.50 -15.85
CA TYR A 113 11.67 -0.49 -15.73
C TYR A 113 11.20 0.06 -14.39
N VAL A 114 11.84 -0.36 -13.29
CA VAL A 114 11.51 -0.03 -11.91
C VAL A 114 12.18 1.28 -11.51
N ASN A 115 11.38 2.23 -11.01
CA ASN A 115 11.85 3.53 -10.52
C ASN A 115 11.51 3.80 -9.04
N ARG A 116 10.88 2.82 -8.36
CA ARG A 116 10.62 2.86 -6.92
C ARG A 116 10.82 1.48 -6.29
N ILE A 117 11.50 1.42 -5.13
CA ILE A 117 11.67 0.20 -4.34
C ILE A 117 11.13 0.44 -2.94
N SER A 118 10.29 -0.48 -2.47
CA SER A 118 9.80 -0.55 -1.10
C SER A 118 10.53 -1.65 -0.35
N VAL A 119 11.22 -1.33 0.74
CA VAL A 119 11.94 -2.32 1.55
C VAL A 119 11.30 -2.48 2.93
N GLY A 120 10.92 -3.72 3.26
CA GLY A 120 10.24 -4.07 4.51
C GLY A 120 11.18 -4.17 5.71
N ILE A 121 11.63 -3.02 6.24
CA ILE A 121 12.61 -2.90 7.34
C ILE A 121 11.98 -3.27 8.69
N GLN A 122 10.79 -2.76 8.94
CA GLN A 122 9.96 -2.89 10.14
C GLN A 122 10.53 -2.27 11.41
N SER A 123 11.79 -2.57 11.77
CA SER A 123 12.51 -1.96 12.89
C SER A 123 14.02 -2.19 12.75
N PHE A 124 14.85 -1.40 13.41
CA PHE A 124 16.28 -1.65 13.58
C PHE A 124 16.63 -2.23 14.96
N ASP A 125 15.63 -2.60 15.77
CA ASP A 125 15.79 -3.35 17.01
C ASP A 125 15.52 -4.85 16.80
N ASP A 126 16.55 -5.68 17.03
CA ASP A 126 16.46 -7.13 16.82
C ASP A 126 15.42 -7.81 17.73
N ASN A 127 15.11 -7.25 18.90
CA ASN A 127 14.05 -7.80 19.77
C ASN A 127 12.68 -7.47 19.20
N ALA A 128 12.45 -6.24 18.72
CA ALA A 128 11.20 -5.85 18.06
C ALA A 128 10.94 -6.73 16.83
N LEU A 129 11.95 -6.92 15.97
CA LEU A 129 11.87 -7.82 14.80
C LEU A 129 11.51 -9.25 15.20
N LYS A 130 12.10 -9.74 16.29
CA LYS A 130 11.78 -11.07 16.84
C LYS A 130 10.35 -11.14 17.38
N THR A 131 9.88 -10.11 18.10
CA THR A 131 8.52 -10.02 18.64
C THR A 131 7.48 -10.15 17.54
N ILE A 132 7.67 -9.46 16.42
CA ILE A 132 6.75 -9.51 15.28
C ILE A 132 6.99 -10.73 14.36
N GLY A 133 7.96 -11.59 14.69
CA GLY A 133 8.28 -12.79 13.91
C GLY A 133 8.89 -12.50 12.53
N ARG A 134 9.59 -11.37 12.38
CA ARG A 134 10.28 -10.99 11.14
C ARG A 134 11.60 -11.77 11.02
N ASN A 135 11.79 -12.45 9.89
CA ASN A 135 13.03 -13.18 9.58
C ASN A 135 14.12 -12.25 9.02
N ALA A 136 14.49 -11.21 9.76
CA ALA A 136 15.57 -10.29 9.45
C ALA A 136 16.21 -9.78 10.74
N ARG A 137 17.41 -9.21 10.64
CA ARG A 137 18.09 -8.50 11.73
C ARG A 137 18.47 -7.09 11.29
N ARG A 138 18.81 -6.23 12.24
CA ARG A 138 19.34 -4.87 11.99
C ARG A 138 20.43 -4.86 10.92
N ARG A 139 21.36 -5.81 10.96
CA ARG A 139 22.45 -5.90 9.97
C ARG A 139 21.93 -6.10 8.54
N ASP A 140 20.87 -6.88 8.37
CA ASP A 140 20.32 -7.20 7.04
C ASP A 140 19.62 -5.95 6.49
N ASN A 141 18.87 -5.24 7.35
CA ASN A 141 18.24 -3.95 7.06
C ASN A 141 19.27 -2.89 6.63
N ILE A 142 20.35 -2.74 7.40
CA ILE A 142 21.43 -1.78 7.09
C ILE A 142 22.14 -2.14 5.78
N ASN A 143 22.42 -3.42 5.54
CA ASN A 143 23.05 -3.85 4.29
C ASN A 143 22.16 -3.56 3.07
N ALA A 144 20.86 -3.85 3.16
CA ALA A 144 19.90 -3.55 2.10
C ALA A 144 19.87 -2.04 1.80
N LEU A 145 19.77 -1.19 2.83
CA LEU A 145 19.73 0.26 2.66
C LEU A 145 21.03 0.82 2.08
N ASN A 146 22.20 0.29 2.45
CA ASN A 146 23.47 0.68 1.83
C ASN A 146 23.48 0.40 0.32
N ILE A 147 23.00 -0.77 -0.11
CA ILE A 147 22.91 -1.13 -1.53
C ILE A 147 21.95 -0.17 -2.24
N LEU A 148 20.73 0.00 -1.71
CA LEU A 148 19.72 0.84 -2.34
C LEU A 148 20.17 2.31 -2.42
N SER A 149 20.78 2.84 -1.36
CA SER A 149 21.32 4.21 -1.34
C SER A 149 22.36 4.42 -2.45
N SER A 150 23.23 3.43 -2.69
CA SER A 150 24.22 3.52 -3.77
C SER A 150 23.58 3.57 -5.17
N LEU A 151 22.43 2.92 -5.35
CA LEU A 151 21.68 2.91 -6.61
C LEU A 151 20.81 4.17 -6.78
N LYS A 152 20.29 4.72 -5.70
CA LYS A 152 19.52 5.97 -5.68
C LYS A 152 20.27 7.10 -6.36
N ASP A 153 21.48 7.39 -5.91
CA ASP A 153 22.28 8.50 -6.44
C ASP A 153 22.62 8.30 -7.93
N LYS A 154 22.81 7.04 -8.34
CA LYS A 154 23.16 6.66 -9.71
C LYS A 154 21.98 6.77 -10.67
N TYR A 155 20.77 6.41 -10.22
CA TYR A 155 19.61 6.18 -11.10
C TYR A 155 18.40 7.05 -10.81
N LYS A 156 18.47 7.95 -9.82
CA LYS A 156 17.32 8.72 -9.32
C LYS A 156 16.19 7.80 -8.86
N LEU A 157 16.56 6.65 -8.31
CA LEU A 157 15.62 5.65 -7.79
C LEU A 157 14.93 6.21 -6.54
N GLN A 158 13.61 6.05 -6.47
CA GLN A 158 12.88 6.34 -5.24
C GLN A 158 12.95 5.16 -4.28
N ILE A 159 13.21 5.41 -3.01
CA ILE A 159 13.27 4.40 -1.96
C ILE A 159 12.20 4.71 -0.92
N ASN A 160 11.37 3.70 -0.66
CA ASN A 160 10.53 3.63 0.52
C ASN A 160 11.12 2.63 1.53
N GLY A 161 11.09 2.97 2.81
CA GLY A 161 11.28 2.01 3.90
C GLY A 161 10.01 1.86 4.73
N ASP A 162 9.56 0.62 4.91
CA ASP A 162 8.43 0.32 5.78
C ASP A 162 8.90 0.12 7.22
N LEU A 163 8.27 0.81 8.17
CA LEU A 163 8.48 0.68 9.61
C LEU A 163 7.16 0.30 10.30
N ILE A 164 7.27 -0.40 11.43
CA ILE A 164 6.15 -0.73 12.30
C ILE A 164 6.44 -0.13 13.68
N CYS A 165 5.55 0.72 14.18
CA CYS A 165 5.57 1.27 15.53
C CYS A 165 4.53 0.58 16.43
N CYS A 166 4.42 1.04 17.67
CA CYS A 166 3.50 0.47 18.68
C CYS A 166 3.71 -1.03 18.91
N ILE A 167 4.95 -1.51 18.75
CA ILE A 167 5.33 -2.90 19.02
C ILE A 167 5.50 -3.08 20.53
N PRO A 168 4.79 -4.02 21.18
CA PRO A 168 4.93 -4.25 22.62
C PRO A 168 6.37 -4.57 23.03
N GLY A 169 6.89 -3.80 23.99
CA GLY A 169 8.29 -3.86 24.42
C GLY A 169 9.27 -3.01 23.58
N HIS A 170 8.80 -2.32 22.54
CA HIS A 170 9.56 -1.35 21.76
C HIS A 170 9.10 0.07 22.13
N SER A 171 9.93 0.81 22.86
CA SER A 171 9.51 2.10 23.41
C SER A 171 9.36 3.17 22.33
N LYS A 172 8.69 4.26 22.70
CA LYS A 172 8.65 5.50 21.92
C LYS A 172 10.03 5.93 21.45
N GLU A 173 11.01 5.98 22.35
CA GLU A 173 12.38 6.43 22.04
C GLU A 173 13.01 5.55 20.96
N LYS A 174 12.84 4.23 21.03
CA LYS A 174 13.34 3.32 20.00
C LYS A 174 12.61 3.46 18.67
N THR A 175 11.32 3.76 18.69
CA THR A 175 10.57 4.09 17.46
C THR A 175 11.14 5.34 16.80
N LEU A 176 11.47 6.37 17.59
CA LEU A 176 12.12 7.58 17.07
C LEU A 176 13.54 7.27 16.52
N GLU A 177 14.32 6.43 17.22
CA GLU A 177 15.62 5.96 16.74
C GLU A 177 15.51 5.18 15.41
N ASP A 178 14.45 4.38 15.22
CA ASP A 178 14.19 3.66 13.96
C ASP A 178 13.93 4.65 12.81
N ILE A 179 13.10 5.67 13.05
CA ILE A 179 12.79 6.73 12.08
C ILE A 179 14.05 7.52 11.72
N GLU A 180 14.85 7.92 12.71
CA GLU A 180 16.11 8.63 12.51
C GLU A 180 17.11 7.78 11.72
N THR A 181 17.23 6.50 12.08
CA THR A 181 18.13 5.57 11.39
C THR A 181 17.73 5.44 9.93
N LEU A 182 16.45 5.17 9.62
CA LEU A 182 15.98 5.05 8.25
C LEU A 182 16.20 6.34 7.46
N SER A 183 15.86 7.48 8.07
CA SER A 183 15.99 8.79 7.44
C SER A 183 17.44 9.16 7.13
N SER A 184 18.41 8.67 7.91
CA SER A 184 19.84 8.89 7.65
C SER A 184 20.33 8.27 6.33
N PHE A 185 19.58 7.34 5.75
CA PHE A 185 19.82 6.79 4.41
C PHE A 185 19.19 7.63 3.28
N ASN A 186 18.62 8.80 3.59
CA ASN A 186 17.97 9.70 2.64
C ASN A 186 16.90 8.99 1.79
N VAL A 187 16.07 8.15 2.43
CA VAL A 187 14.91 7.57 1.76
C VAL A 187 13.92 8.67 1.36
N ASP A 188 13.16 8.46 0.29
CA ASP A 188 12.21 9.46 -0.21
C ASP A 188 10.86 9.38 0.49
N HIS A 189 10.57 8.20 1.05
CA HIS A 189 9.28 7.83 1.58
C HIS A 189 9.46 6.86 2.75
N ILE A 190 8.57 6.99 3.74
CA ILE A 190 8.49 6.09 4.88
C ILE A 190 7.02 5.71 5.03
N SER A 191 6.73 4.41 4.94
CA SER A 191 5.47 3.88 5.43
C SER A 191 5.64 3.56 6.91
N LEU A 192 4.87 4.19 7.79
CA LEU A 192 4.88 3.94 9.22
C LEU A 192 3.53 3.36 9.62
N TYR A 193 3.51 2.06 9.90
CA TYR A 193 2.33 1.34 10.33
C TYR A 193 2.28 1.23 11.86
N SER A 194 1.12 1.44 12.46
CA SER A 194 0.89 0.94 13.82
C SER A 194 0.73 -0.57 13.76
N LEU A 195 1.29 -1.30 14.73
CA LEU A 195 1.16 -2.75 14.79
C LEU A 195 -0.30 -3.16 15.02
N THR A 196 -0.95 -3.66 13.97
CA THR A 196 -2.33 -4.17 14.07
C THR A 196 -2.35 -5.66 14.46
N PHE A 197 -3.31 -6.01 15.33
CA PHE A 197 -3.51 -7.36 15.84
C PHE A 197 -4.65 -8.06 15.09
N GLU A 198 -4.32 -8.67 13.96
CA GLU A 198 -5.30 -9.37 13.12
C GLU A 198 -5.63 -10.76 13.68
N GLU A 199 -6.93 -11.07 13.78
CA GLU A 199 -7.39 -12.37 14.24
C GLU A 199 -6.80 -13.51 13.40
N GLY A 200 -6.41 -14.61 14.06
CA GLY A 200 -5.81 -15.77 13.38
C GLY A 200 -4.33 -15.61 13.02
N THR A 201 -3.71 -14.44 13.23
CA THR A 201 -2.25 -14.31 13.13
C THR A 201 -1.53 -14.97 14.30
N LYS A 202 -0.23 -15.30 14.15
CA LYS A 202 0.55 -15.89 15.25
C LYS A 202 0.81 -14.89 16.38
N LEU A 203 0.83 -13.60 16.04
CA LEU A 203 1.14 -12.54 16.98
C LEU A 203 0.11 -12.44 18.12
N THR A 204 -1.18 -12.51 17.79
CA THR A 204 -2.30 -12.40 18.75
C THR A 204 -2.29 -13.47 19.83
N GLN A 205 -1.60 -14.59 19.60
CA GLN A 205 -1.46 -15.67 20.58
C GLN A 205 -0.32 -15.45 21.58
N SER A 206 0.61 -14.55 21.28
CA SER A 206 1.91 -14.45 21.95
C SER A 206 2.20 -13.09 22.57
N VAL A 207 1.51 -12.04 22.11
CA VAL A 207 1.75 -10.66 22.50
C VAL A 207 0.41 -9.96 22.72
N LYS A 208 0.33 -9.08 23.72
CA LYS A 208 -0.84 -8.22 23.96
C LYS A 208 -0.62 -6.84 23.34
N PRO A 209 -1.67 -6.21 22.79
CA PRO A 209 -1.58 -4.83 22.31
C PRO A 209 -1.21 -3.86 23.44
N LEU A 210 -0.70 -2.70 23.05
CA LEU A 210 -0.50 -1.57 23.96
C LEU A 210 -1.87 -0.99 24.34
N ASP A 211 -1.92 -0.15 25.38
CA ASP A 211 -3.12 0.64 25.63
C ASP A 211 -3.21 1.82 24.65
N GLU A 212 -4.44 2.27 24.37
CA GLU A 212 -4.71 3.35 23.40
C GLU A 212 -3.97 4.65 23.74
N GLY A 213 -3.73 4.93 25.03
CA GLY A 213 -2.99 6.11 25.47
C GLY A 213 -1.51 6.02 25.09
N GLU A 214 -0.88 4.88 25.35
CA GLU A 214 0.50 4.60 24.96
C GLU A 214 0.67 4.62 23.43
N GLU A 215 -0.24 4.01 22.68
CA GLU A 215 -0.21 4.04 21.20
C GLU A 215 -0.30 5.47 20.66
N ARG A 216 -1.22 6.28 21.21
CA ARG A 216 -1.38 7.68 20.84
C ARG A 216 -0.11 8.48 21.10
N GLU A 217 0.54 8.30 22.26
CA GLU A 217 1.80 8.98 22.57
C GLU A 217 2.92 8.62 21.59
N ILE A 218 3.03 7.34 21.20
CA ILE A 218 4.03 6.87 20.24
C ILE A 218 3.76 7.44 18.85
N LEU A 219 2.51 7.36 18.37
CA LEU A 219 2.11 7.84 17.04
C LEU A 219 2.35 9.34 16.89
N ILE A 220 1.93 10.14 17.88
CA ILE A 220 2.13 11.60 17.83
C ILE A 220 3.63 11.93 17.78
N ALA A 221 4.44 11.33 18.65
CA ALA A 221 5.87 11.58 18.66
C ALA A 221 6.55 11.16 17.34
N ALA A 222 6.13 10.04 16.76
CA ALA A 222 6.64 9.56 15.49
C ALA A 222 6.27 10.48 14.33
N TRP A 223 5.01 10.96 14.28
CA TRP A 223 4.55 11.91 13.27
C TRP A 223 5.25 13.26 13.39
N ASP A 224 5.46 13.77 14.61
CA ASP A 224 6.24 14.99 14.85
C ASP A 224 7.65 14.84 14.31
N LYS A 225 8.27 13.70 14.61
CA LYS A 225 9.63 13.41 14.16
C LYS A 225 9.75 13.33 12.63
N LEU A 226 8.77 12.72 11.97
CA LEU A 226 8.74 12.63 10.51
C LEU A 226 8.57 14.02 9.88
N ASP A 227 7.71 14.88 10.43
CA ASP A 227 7.52 16.26 9.99
C ASP A 227 8.79 17.09 10.17
N GLU A 228 9.47 16.98 11.33
CA GLU A 228 10.77 17.61 11.60
C GLU A 228 11.85 17.20 10.58
N LEU A 229 11.80 15.95 10.12
CA LEU A 229 12.72 15.41 9.11
C LEU A 229 12.29 15.72 7.67
N GLY A 230 11.17 16.42 7.47
CA GLY A 230 10.69 16.88 6.17
C GLY A 230 9.85 15.87 5.40
N TYR A 231 9.35 14.82 6.06
CA TYR A 231 8.40 13.87 5.46
C TYR A 231 6.97 14.32 5.75
N GLU A 232 6.26 14.70 4.71
CA GLU A 232 4.86 15.07 4.82
C GLU A 232 3.99 13.81 4.90
N GLN A 233 3.20 13.68 5.95
CA GLN A 233 2.09 12.72 5.98
C GLN A 233 1.10 13.08 4.87
N TYR A 234 0.84 12.17 3.94
CA TYR A 234 -0.16 12.39 2.89
C TYR A 234 -1.32 11.40 2.96
N GLU A 235 -1.13 10.32 3.70
CA GLU A 235 -2.09 9.29 4.01
C GLU A 235 -1.79 8.75 5.42
N ILE A 236 -2.77 8.13 6.10
CA ILE A 236 -2.67 7.63 7.49
C ILE A 236 -1.31 7.02 7.83
N SER A 237 -0.82 6.09 7.02
CA SER A 237 0.41 5.35 7.29
C SER A 237 1.57 5.75 6.38
N ASN A 238 1.41 6.75 5.50
CA ASN A 238 2.42 7.06 4.48
C ASN A 238 2.90 8.51 4.53
N PHE A 239 4.22 8.64 4.57
CA PHE A 239 4.95 9.89 4.70
C PHE A 239 5.95 10.01 3.56
N ALA A 240 6.03 11.18 2.93
CA ALA A 240 6.89 11.37 1.77
C ALA A 240 7.58 12.73 1.79
N GLN A 241 8.80 12.78 1.29
CA GLN A 241 9.38 14.04 0.87
C GLN A 241 8.55 14.64 -0.28
N LYS A 242 8.67 15.95 -0.47
CA LYS A 242 7.92 16.68 -1.49
C LYS A 242 8.14 16.08 -2.88
N GLY A 243 7.05 15.63 -3.51
CA GLY A 243 7.08 15.03 -4.86
C GLY A 243 7.35 13.52 -4.88
N CYS A 244 7.44 12.87 -3.73
CA CYS A 244 7.78 11.44 -3.59
C CYS A 244 6.61 10.59 -3.05
N ARG A 245 5.38 11.14 -3.03
CA ARG A 245 4.17 10.39 -2.68
C ARG A 245 4.00 9.23 -3.67
N CYS A 246 3.68 8.04 -3.19
CA CYS A 246 3.49 6.84 -4.03
C CYS A 246 2.29 7.04 -4.96
N ILE A 247 2.52 7.05 -6.28
CA ILE A 247 1.46 7.22 -7.28
C ILE A 247 0.49 6.04 -7.21
N HIS A 248 0.99 4.82 -7.05
CA HIS A 248 0.14 3.64 -6.98
C HIS A 248 -0.79 3.64 -5.75
N ASN A 249 -0.28 4.01 -4.56
CA ASN A 249 -1.12 4.14 -3.37
C ASN A 249 -2.20 5.20 -3.58
N GLN A 250 -1.87 6.33 -4.20
CA GLN A 250 -2.87 7.36 -4.51
C GLN A 250 -3.97 6.86 -5.45
N VAL A 251 -3.68 5.92 -6.36
CA VAL A 251 -4.72 5.34 -7.22
C VAL A 251 -5.74 4.58 -6.37
N TYR A 252 -5.29 3.79 -5.38
CA TYR A 252 -6.20 3.08 -4.47
C TYR A 252 -7.06 4.04 -3.66
N TRP A 253 -6.42 5.00 -2.99
CA TRP A 253 -7.10 5.89 -2.05
C TRP A 253 -8.01 6.93 -2.72
N ASN A 254 -7.86 7.17 -4.02
CA ASN A 254 -8.76 8.03 -4.79
C ASN A 254 -9.82 7.23 -5.58
N LEU A 255 -9.99 5.93 -5.31
CA LEU A 255 -10.84 5.03 -6.10
C LEU A 255 -10.63 5.19 -7.61
N GLY A 256 -9.35 5.17 -8.00
CA GLY A 256 -8.93 5.15 -9.38
C GLY A 256 -8.95 3.72 -9.94
N GLN A 257 -8.80 3.61 -11.26
CA GLN A 257 -8.83 2.31 -11.92
C GLN A 257 -7.51 1.57 -11.79
N TYR A 258 -7.56 0.35 -11.28
CA TYR A 258 -6.44 -0.58 -11.28
C TYR A 258 -6.90 -2.02 -11.44
N ILE A 259 -6.01 -2.87 -11.94
CA ILE A 259 -6.23 -4.30 -12.10
C ILE A 259 -5.18 -5.02 -11.30
N GLY A 260 -5.61 -5.90 -10.40
CA GLY A 260 -4.75 -6.79 -9.64
C GLY A 260 -4.66 -8.17 -10.31
N LEU A 261 -3.45 -8.68 -10.48
CA LEU A 261 -3.19 -10.03 -10.98
C LEU A 261 -2.44 -10.85 -9.95
N GLY A 262 -2.79 -12.13 -9.86
CA GLY A 262 -2.20 -13.07 -8.90
C GLY A 262 -3.22 -13.45 -7.82
N PRO A 263 -2.94 -14.49 -7.02
CA PRO A 263 -3.93 -15.02 -6.10
C PRO A 263 -4.31 -14.00 -5.04
N SER A 264 -5.60 -13.95 -4.71
CA SER A 264 -6.22 -12.98 -3.80
C SER A 264 -6.05 -11.51 -4.20
N ALA A 265 -5.52 -11.20 -5.39
CA ALA A 265 -5.39 -9.82 -5.85
C ALA A 265 -6.77 -9.22 -6.13
N GLU A 266 -6.95 -7.97 -5.74
CA GLU A 266 -8.17 -7.22 -5.98
C GLU A 266 -7.96 -6.18 -7.08
N SER A 267 -9.05 -5.72 -7.68
CA SER A 267 -9.09 -4.69 -8.70
C SER A 267 -10.28 -3.78 -8.43
N SER A 268 -10.14 -2.51 -8.78
CA SER A 268 -11.25 -1.58 -8.86
C SER A 268 -11.27 -0.97 -10.25
N VAL A 269 -12.36 -1.18 -10.99
CA VAL A 269 -12.51 -0.68 -12.36
C VAL A 269 -13.78 0.15 -12.51
N GLY A 270 -13.75 1.14 -13.41
CA GLY A 270 -14.80 2.15 -13.55
C GLY A 270 -14.53 3.43 -12.74
N TYR A 271 -15.55 4.29 -12.67
CA TYR A 271 -15.48 5.55 -11.90
C TYR A 271 -16.81 5.90 -11.22
N LYS A 272 -17.85 6.23 -11.99
CA LYS A 272 -19.22 6.45 -11.44
C LYS A 272 -19.99 5.15 -11.20
N LYS A 273 -19.48 4.06 -11.78
CA LYS A 273 -19.98 2.70 -11.64
C LYS A 273 -18.76 1.83 -11.44
N VAL A 274 -18.45 1.56 -10.18
CA VAL A 274 -17.28 0.76 -9.82
C VAL A 274 -17.67 -0.71 -9.80
N ILE A 275 -16.78 -1.53 -10.34
CA ILE A 275 -16.84 -2.97 -10.24
C ILE A 275 -15.54 -3.40 -9.54
N SER A 276 -15.71 -4.03 -8.39
CA SER A 276 -14.63 -4.75 -7.72
C SER A 276 -14.43 -6.09 -8.42
N LEU A 277 -13.18 -6.43 -8.72
CA LEU A 277 -12.80 -7.74 -9.26
C LEU A 277 -11.83 -8.39 -8.31
N ARG A 278 -12.02 -9.68 -8.05
CA ARG A 278 -11.15 -10.46 -7.17
C ARG A 278 -10.64 -11.69 -7.90
N GLU A 279 -9.33 -11.87 -7.89
CA GLU A 279 -8.69 -13.09 -8.37
C GLU A 279 -8.91 -14.26 -7.42
N LYS A 280 -8.63 -15.47 -7.91
CA LYS A 280 -8.78 -16.70 -7.11
C LYS A 280 -7.89 -16.70 -5.87
N ASP A 281 -8.39 -17.29 -4.79
CA ASP A 281 -7.80 -17.13 -3.46
C ASP A 281 -6.38 -17.72 -3.37
N SER A 282 -6.16 -18.87 -4.01
CA SER A 282 -4.94 -19.65 -3.87
C SER A 282 -4.11 -19.76 -5.14
N VAL A 283 -2.81 -20.04 -5.00
CA VAL A 283 -1.90 -20.32 -6.12
C VAL A 283 -2.44 -21.44 -7.00
N GLU A 284 -2.96 -22.51 -6.41
CA GLU A 284 -3.47 -23.68 -7.13
C GLU A 284 -4.71 -23.36 -7.96
N GLU A 285 -5.63 -22.54 -7.42
CA GLU A 285 -6.83 -22.12 -8.14
C GLU A 285 -6.51 -21.12 -9.24
N TYR A 286 -5.64 -20.14 -8.94
CA TYR A 286 -5.17 -19.14 -9.91
C TYR A 286 -4.50 -19.80 -11.12
N ILE A 287 -3.63 -20.80 -10.89
CA ILE A 287 -2.98 -21.55 -11.96
C ILE A 287 -3.99 -22.28 -12.84
N LYS A 288 -5.02 -22.90 -12.25
CA LYS A 288 -6.00 -23.69 -12.99
C LYS A 288 -6.93 -22.80 -13.81
N THR A 289 -7.42 -21.71 -13.23
CA THR A 289 -8.44 -20.85 -13.83
C THR A 289 -8.19 -19.38 -13.46
N PRO A 290 -7.20 -18.71 -14.07
CA PRO A 290 -6.96 -17.29 -13.85
C PRO A 290 -8.20 -16.53 -14.33
N SER A 291 -8.94 -15.96 -13.38
CA SER A 291 -10.28 -15.40 -13.61
C SER A 291 -10.71 -14.56 -12.44
N PHE A 292 -11.55 -13.58 -12.75
CA PHE A 292 -12.09 -12.64 -11.78
C PHE A 292 -13.49 -13.04 -11.35
N ASP A 293 -13.73 -13.00 -10.05
CA ASP A 293 -15.07 -12.85 -9.50
C ASP A 293 -15.39 -11.35 -9.47
N ALA A 294 -16.53 -10.97 -10.06
CA ALA A 294 -16.90 -9.57 -10.24
C ALA A 294 -18.07 -9.20 -9.34
N TYR A 295 -17.90 -8.10 -8.58
CA TYR A 295 -18.92 -7.53 -7.73
C TYR A 295 -19.14 -6.07 -8.12
N LYS A 296 -20.36 -5.74 -8.55
CA LYS A 296 -20.72 -4.37 -8.89
C LYS A 296 -21.25 -3.68 -7.65
N LEU A 297 -20.60 -2.60 -7.23
CA LEU A 297 -21.04 -1.83 -6.08
C LEU A 297 -22.40 -1.18 -6.36
N SER A 298 -23.26 -1.18 -5.35
CA SER A 298 -24.42 -0.30 -5.30
C SER A 298 -23.96 1.17 -5.21
N LYS A 299 -24.90 2.09 -5.27
CA LYS A 299 -24.56 3.51 -5.10
C LYS A 299 -24.07 3.77 -3.67
N GLU A 300 -24.77 3.19 -2.70
CA GLU A 300 -24.52 3.30 -1.27
C GLU A 300 -23.15 2.70 -0.92
N GLU A 301 -22.85 1.49 -1.38
CA GLU A 301 -21.54 0.84 -1.18
C GLU A 301 -20.40 1.66 -1.79
N LEU A 302 -20.61 2.30 -2.95
CA LEU A 302 -19.60 3.17 -3.56
C LEU A 302 -19.40 4.46 -2.76
N GLU A 303 -20.45 5.02 -2.16
CA GLU A 303 -20.32 6.19 -1.27
C GLU A 303 -19.58 5.82 0.02
N GLU A 304 -19.89 4.67 0.63
CA GLU A 304 -19.15 4.14 1.79
C GLU A 304 -17.68 3.94 1.48
N GLU A 305 -17.36 3.25 0.38
CA GLU A 305 -15.99 3.04 -0.09
C GLU A 305 -15.27 4.37 -0.38
N TYR A 306 -16.00 5.36 -0.91
CA TYR A 306 -15.44 6.70 -1.15
C TYR A 306 -15.04 7.40 0.14
N LEU A 307 -15.90 7.36 1.18
CA LEU A 307 -15.56 7.89 2.50
C LEU A 307 -14.35 7.15 3.09
N LEU A 308 -14.39 5.81 3.08
CA LEU A 308 -13.33 4.93 3.62
C LEU A 308 -11.97 5.17 2.96
N THR A 309 -11.93 5.49 1.67
CA THR A 309 -10.67 5.66 0.94
C THR A 309 -10.17 7.10 0.95
N HIS A 310 -11.05 8.10 0.81
CA HIS A 310 -10.64 9.50 0.69
C HIS A 310 -10.32 10.13 2.04
N LEU A 311 -10.94 9.69 3.14
CA LEU A 311 -10.65 10.22 4.48
C LEU A 311 -9.31 9.71 5.04
N ARG A 312 -8.74 8.66 4.44
CA ARG A 312 -7.35 8.26 4.70
C ARG A 312 -6.35 9.28 4.20
N LEU A 313 -6.69 10.04 3.16
CA LEU A 313 -5.81 11.03 2.55
C LEU A 313 -5.85 12.33 3.34
N LYS A 314 -4.68 12.96 3.50
CA LYS A 314 -4.60 14.31 4.10
C LYS A 314 -5.33 15.37 3.28
N ASP A 315 -5.45 15.12 1.96
CA ASP A 315 -6.19 15.98 1.05
C ASP A 315 -7.72 15.84 1.22
N GLY A 316 -8.18 14.77 1.89
CA GLY A 316 -9.57 14.52 2.22
C GLY A 316 -10.49 14.41 1.02
N ILE A 317 -11.75 14.78 1.22
CA ILE A 317 -12.81 14.75 0.21
C ILE A 317 -12.83 16.07 -0.54
N ASN A 318 -12.71 15.98 -1.87
CA ASN A 318 -12.98 17.09 -2.77
C ASN A 318 -14.47 17.09 -3.15
N LYS A 319 -15.20 18.17 -2.80
CA LYS A 319 -16.65 18.24 -2.98
C LYS A 319 -17.08 18.31 -4.45
N GLU A 320 -16.24 18.83 -5.35
CA GLU A 320 -16.50 18.81 -6.80
C GLU A 320 -16.34 17.40 -7.38
N ASP A 321 -15.31 16.64 -6.97
CA ASP A 321 -15.17 15.23 -7.38
C ASP A 321 -16.30 14.36 -6.82
N TYR A 322 -16.69 14.57 -5.56
CA TYR A 322 -17.85 13.90 -4.97
C TYR A 322 -19.12 14.19 -5.80
N PHE A 323 -19.38 15.46 -6.15
CA PHE A 323 -20.52 15.81 -6.97
C PHE A 323 -20.44 15.18 -8.38
N ASP A 324 -19.27 15.15 -9.02
CA ASP A 324 -19.15 14.49 -10.33
C ASP A 324 -19.47 12.99 -10.23
N ARG A 325 -19.03 12.31 -9.18
CA ARG A 325 -19.28 10.87 -8.99
C ARG A 325 -20.73 10.56 -8.67
N PHE A 326 -21.31 11.24 -7.70
CA PHE A 326 -22.60 10.87 -7.11
C PHE A 326 -23.78 11.73 -7.60
N SER A 327 -23.49 12.83 -8.31
CA SER A 327 -24.48 13.82 -8.74
C SER A 327 -25.29 14.39 -7.57
N GLN A 328 -24.64 14.50 -6.40
CA GLN A 328 -25.20 15.02 -5.14
C GLN A 328 -24.17 15.89 -4.44
N SER A 329 -24.64 16.91 -3.73
CA SER A 329 -23.79 17.79 -2.93
C SER A 329 -23.35 17.05 -1.66
N PHE A 330 -22.05 17.03 -1.39
CA PHE A 330 -21.50 16.45 -0.15
C PHE A 330 -22.13 17.11 1.09
N ASP A 331 -22.26 18.43 1.07
CA ASP A 331 -22.79 19.20 2.20
C ASP A 331 -24.28 18.91 2.46
N ASP A 332 -25.06 18.66 1.41
CA ASP A 332 -26.49 18.34 1.56
C ASP A 332 -26.69 16.96 2.20
N VAL A 333 -25.74 16.03 1.98
CA VAL A 333 -25.79 14.67 2.52
C VAL A 333 -25.25 14.63 3.95
N TYR A 334 -24.10 15.25 4.21
CA TYR A 334 -23.33 14.98 5.42
C TYR A 334 -23.34 16.09 6.48
N ASN A 335 -23.78 17.33 6.19
CA ASN A 335 -23.67 18.43 7.16
C ASN A 335 -24.31 18.14 8.53
N SER A 336 -25.50 17.52 8.56
CA SER A 336 -26.16 17.17 9.83
C SER A 336 -25.40 16.12 10.65
N PHE A 337 -24.54 15.32 10.01
CA PHE A 337 -23.70 14.33 10.67
C PHE A 337 -22.36 14.94 11.09
N ILE A 338 -21.81 15.85 10.28
CA ILE A 338 -20.62 16.64 10.58
C ILE A 338 -20.83 17.48 11.85
N GLU A 339 -22.03 18.01 12.08
CA GLU A 339 -22.40 18.73 13.33
C GLU A 339 -22.30 17.86 14.60
N ASN A 340 -22.33 16.53 14.47
CA ASN A 340 -22.18 15.60 15.61
C ASN A 340 -20.71 15.20 15.87
N LEU A 341 -19.78 15.59 15.00
CA LEU A 341 -18.36 15.32 15.19
C LEU A 341 -17.77 16.31 16.21
N GLU A 342 -16.80 15.84 16.99
CA GLU A 342 -16.08 16.70 17.92
C GLU A 342 -15.31 17.81 17.18
N GLU A 343 -15.36 19.01 17.76
CA GLU A 343 -14.66 20.18 17.20
C GLU A 343 -13.14 19.92 17.16
N GLY A 344 -12.51 20.26 16.04
CA GLY A 344 -11.07 20.08 15.85
C GLY A 344 -10.65 18.74 15.24
N LEU A 345 -11.55 17.78 15.02
CA LEU A 345 -11.25 16.55 14.26
C LEU A 345 -11.17 16.77 12.75
N TYR A 346 -11.78 17.84 12.23
CA TYR A 346 -11.86 18.08 10.80
C TYR A 346 -11.79 19.58 10.47
N THR A 347 -11.58 19.85 9.19
CA THR A 347 -11.80 21.14 8.54
C THR A 347 -12.80 20.94 7.41
N ASN A 348 -13.81 21.81 7.33
CA ASN A 348 -14.84 21.78 6.31
C ASN A 348 -14.98 23.17 5.70
N ASP A 349 -14.56 23.34 4.43
CA ASP A 349 -14.71 24.58 3.67
C ASP A 349 -15.55 24.35 2.39
N GLU A 350 -15.74 25.38 1.56
CA GLU A 350 -16.55 25.26 0.33
C GLU A 350 -16.05 24.21 -0.67
N LYS A 351 -14.77 23.84 -0.62
CA LYS A 351 -14.13 22.94 -1.60
C LYS A 351 -13.85 21.57 -1.04
N CYS A 352 -13.48 21.48 0.24
CA CYS A 352 -12.95 20.26 0.83
C CYS A 352 -13.46 20.00 2.24
N PHE A 353 -13.63 18.71 2.53
CA PHE A 353 -13.72 18.19 3.90
C PHE A 353 -12.47 17.36 4.19
N LYS A 354 -11.72 17.69 5.24
CA LYS A 354 -10.44 17.03 5.56
C LYS A 354 -10.36 16.75 7.04
N LEU A 355 -9.76 15.63 7.41
CA LEU A 355 -9.43 15.36 8.80
C LEU A 355 -8.22 16.20 9.22
N THR A 356 -8.23 16.64 10.47
CA THR A 356 -7.03 17.16 11.12
C THR A 356 -6.15 15.99 11.58
N ARG A 357 -4.99 16.31 12.16
CA ARG A 357 -4.13 15.31 12.78
C ARG A 357 -4.81 14.55 13.92
N GLU A 358 -5.66 15.21 14.71
CA GLU A 358 -6.47 14.55 15.73
C GLU A 358 -7.56 13.68 15.09
N GLY A 359 -8.17 14.17 14.00
CA GLY A 359 -9.11 13.38 13.20
C GLY A 359 -8.52 12.08 12.66
N PHE A 360 -7.26 12.08 12.23
CA PHE A 360 -6.56 10.88 11.76
C PHE A 360 -6.40 9.80 12.83
N LEU A 361 -6.26 10.17 14.11
CA LEU A 361 -6.17 9.20 15.21
C LEU A 361 -7.49 8.45 15.43
N VAL A 362 -8.61 9.05 15.04
CA VAL A 362 -9.97 8.52 15.23
C VAL A 362 -10.74 8.42 13.91
N GLU A 363 -10.02 8.25 12.80
CA GLU A 363 -10.57 8.31 11.43
C GLU A 363 -11.76 7.36 11.24
N ASN A 364 -11.64 6.12 11.74
CA ASN A 364 -12.72 5.14 11.74
C ASN A 364 -14.01 5.66 12.40
N GLN A 365 -13.91 6.39 13.51
CA GLN A 365 -15.09 6.96 14.19
C GLN A 365 -15.74 8.07 13.35
N VAL A 366 -14.93 8.90 12.69
CA VAL A 366 -15.43 9.93 11.77
C VAL A 366 -16.15 9.28 10.59
N ILE A 367 -15.55 8.26 9.98
CA ILE A 367 -16.16 7.51 8.88
C ILE A 367 -17.49 6.87 9.32
N LEU A 368 -17.51 6.17 10.46
CA LEU A 368 -18.74 5.55 10.98
C LEU A 368 -19.87 6.57 11.20
N THR A 369 -19.53 7.77 11.67
CA THR A 369 -20.52 8.84 11.86
C THR A 369 -21.08 9.34 10.54
N LEU A 370 -20.22 9.53 9.53
CA LEU A 370 -20.65 9.99 8.20
C LEU A 370 -21.41 8.92 7.42
N ALA A 371 -21.03 7.65 7.56
CA ALA A 371 -21.68 6.51 6.92
C ALA A 371 -23.15 6.36 7.36
N MET A 372 -23.55 6.88 8.52
CA MET A 372 -24.96 6.90 8.95
C MET A 372 -25.87 7.76 8.07
N ALA A 373 -25.31 8.59 7.18
CA ALA A 373 -26.06 9.39 6.22
C ALA A 373 -26.49 8.64 4.97
N ILE A 374 -25.85 7.49 4.71
CA ILE A 374 -26.05 6.61 3.55
C ILE A 374 -27.08 5.54 3.94
#